data_AF-A0A3A9YJ66-F1
#
_entry.id   AF-A0A3A9YJ66-F1
#
_cell.length_a   1.000
_cell.length_b   1.000
_cell.length_c   1.000
_cell.angle_alpha   90.00
_cell.angle_beta   90.00
_cell.angle_gamma   90.00
#
_symmetry.space_group_name_H-M   'P 1'
#
loop_
_entity.id
_entity.type
_entity.pdbx_description
1 polymer ?
#
loop_
_entity_poly.entity_id
_entity_poly.type
_entity_poly.pdbx_seq_one_letter_code
_entity_poly.pdbx_strand_id
1 'polypeptide(L)' 'MSGPDGRIYPVAPSDGDDDPRFTLGLLYDVRQVIEAHGYPPVTSGRDLVELQLSLSRFLYGPVAGAVGA' A
#
# COMPACT_ATOMS: atom_id res chain seq x y z
N MET A 1 14.93 -8.37 -6.17
CA MET A 1 14.93 -9.74 -5.64
C MET A 1 13.47 -10.14 -5.48
N SER A 2 12.99 -11.15 -6.21
CA SER A 2 11.63 -11.69 -6.02
C SER A 2 11.66 -12.72 -4.89
N GLY A 3 10.58 -12.83 -4.11
CA GLY A 3 10.44 -13.82 -3.04
C GLY A 3 10.41 -15.27 -3.55
N PRO A 4 10.39 -16.27 -2.64
CA PRO A 4 10.49 -17.70 -3.00
C PRO A 4 9.39 -18.18 -3.97
N ASP A 5 8.25 -17.50 -4.02
CA ASP A 5 7.13 -17.79 -4.93
C ASP A 5 7.07 -16.87 -6.16
N GLY A 6 8.12 -16.08 -6.43
CA GLY A 6 8.11 -15.04 -7.48
C GLY A 6 7.31 -13.78 -7.10
N ARG A 7 6.73 -13.72 -5.89
CA ARG A 7 6.03 -12.54 -5.37
C ARG A 7 7.02 -11.40 -5.12
N ILE A 8 6.67 -10.20 -5.60
CA ILE A 8 7.47 -8.98 -5.42
C ILE A 8 7.03 -8.21 -4.16
N TYR A 9 5.79 -8.39 -3.72
CA TYR A 9 5.25 -7.74 -2.53
C TYR A 9 5.18 -8.69 -1.32
N PRO A 10 5.34 -8.15 -0.10
CA PRO A 10 5.70 -6.76 0.21
C PRO A 10 7.13 -6.45 -0.23
N VAL A 11 7.34 -5.21 -0.66
CA VAL A 11 8.65 -4.69 -0.99
C VAL A 11 9.35 -4.23 0.29
N ALA A 12 10.67 -4.41 0.35
CA ALA A 12 11.45 -3.71 1.36
C ALA A 12 11.40 -2.20 1.08
N PRO A 13 11.10 -1.35 2.07
CA PRO A 13 11.21 0.09 1.93
C PRO A 13 12.64 0.46 1.55
N SER A 14 12.79 1.44 0.66
CA SER A 14 14.10 1.88 0.18
C SER A 14 14.86 2.66 1.25
N ASP A 15 14.14 3.34 2.15
CA ASP A 15 14.70 4.15 3.24
C ASP A 15 13.76 4.17 4.47
N GLY A 16 13.79 3.09 5.27
CA GLY A 16 13.00 3.01 6.50
C GLY A 16 11.50 3.28 6.30
N ASP A 17 10.91 4.11 7.16
CA ASP A 17 9.48 4.48 7.08
C ASP A 17 9.19 5.53 5.98
N ASP A 18 10.22 6.13 5.37
CA ASP A 18 10.12 7.23 4.39
C ASP A 18 10.55 6.76 2.99
N ASP A 19 9.84 5.79 2.41
CA ASP A 19 10.08 5.39 1.02
C ASP A 19 9.60 6.46 0.03
N PRO A 20 10.48 7.08 -0.79
CA PRO A 20 10.12 8.18 -1.68
C PRO A 20 9.15 7.78 -2.80
N ARG A 21 8.93 6.47 -3.01
CA ARG A 21 7.93 5.96 -3.95
C ARG A 21 6.51 6.08 -3.39
N PHE A 22 6.35 6.12 -2.06
CA PHE A 22 5.04 6.22 -1.41
C PHE A 22 4.63 7.67 -1.19
N THR A 23 4.11 8.27 -2.26
CA THR A 23 3.75 9.70 -2.29
C THR A 23 2.26 9.93 -2.06
N LEU A 24 1.89 11.15 -1.66
CA LEU A 24 0.48 11.59 -1.67
C LEU A 24 -0.13 11.53 -3.07
N GLY A 25 0.67 11.76 -4.14
CA GLY A 25 0.21 11.62 -5.51
C GLY A 25 -0.27 10.20 -5.81
N LEU A 26 0.56 9.20 -5.48
CA LEU A 26 0.18 7.78 -5.60
C LEU A 26 -1.11 7.46 -4.81
N LEU A 27 -1.24 7.98 -3.59
CA LEU A 27 -2.45 7.81 -2.78
C LEU A 27 -3.71 8.35 -3.50
N TYR A 28 -3.64 9.54 -4.10
CA TYR A 28 -4.75 10.12 -4.85
C TYR A 28 -5.02 9.41 -6.19
N ASP A 29 -3.99 8.87 -6.84
CA ASP A 29 -4.16 8.07 -8.04
C ASP A 29 -4.91 6.77 -7.74
N VAL A 30 -4.54 6.06 -6.67
CA VAL A 30 -5.25 4.85 -6.23
C VAL A 30 -6.68 5.18 -5.80
N ARG A 31 -6.89 6.29 -5.10
CA ARG A 31 -8.24 6.78 -4.75
C ARG A 31 -9.12 6.89 -6.00
N GLN A 32 -8.62 7.51 -7.06
CA GLN A 32 -9.37 7.66 -8.31
C GLN A 32 -9.66 6.29 -8.96
N VAL A 33 -8.71 5.35 -8.93
CA VAL A 33 -8.91 4.01 -9.49
C VAL A 33 -10.03 3.27 -8.74
N ILE A 34 -10.01 3.23 -7.41
CA ILE A 34 -11.03 2.49 -6.66
C ILE A 34 -12.42 3.11 -6.86
N GLU A 35 -12.53 4.45 -6.89
CA GLU A 35 -13.79 5.15 -7.17
C GLU A 35 -14.30 4.84 -8.58
N ALA A 36 -13.41 4.81 -9.58
CA ALA A 36 -13.76 4.46 -10.96
C ALA A 36 -14.24 3.01 -11.11
N HIS A 37 -13.84 2.12 -10.20
CA HIS A 37 -14.30 0.72 -10.15
C HIS A 37 -15.57 0.53 -9.31
N GLY A 38 -16.23 1.61 -8.89
CA GLY A 38 -17.52 1.58 -8.20
C GLY A 38 -17.43 1.47 -6.67
N TYR A 39 -16.23 1.65 -6.10
CA TYR A 39 -16.13 1.84 -4.65
C TYR A 39 -16.69 3.21 -4.26
N PRO A 40 -17.22 3.36 -3.02
CA PRO A 40 -17.69 4.64 -2.53
C PRO A 40 -16.59 5.72 -2.58
N PRO A 41 -16.94 6.99 -2.80
CA PRO A 41 -15.98 8.07 -2.79
C PRO A 41 -15.33 8.23 -1.41
N VAL A 42 -14.05 8.57 -1.40
CA VAL A 42 -13.31 8.97 -0.20
C VAL A 42 -13.73 10.41 0.13
N THR A 43 -14.62 10.56 1.11
CA THR A 43 -15.27 11.85 1.41
C THR A 43 -14.64 12.60 2.57
N SER A 44 -13.80 11.94 3.36
CA SER A 44 -13.20 12.51 4.55
C SER A 44 -11.69 12.27 4.62
N GLY A 45 -11.02 13.10 5.43
CA GLY A 45 -9.60 12.88 5.75
C GLY A 45 -9.36 11.54 6.45
N ARG A 46 -10.35 11.03 7.20
CA ARG A 46 -10.27 9.70 7.83
C ARG A 46 -10.20 8.60 6.79
N ASP A 47 -11.09 8.63 5.79
CA ASP A 47 -11.11 7.64 4.71
C ASP A 47 -9.77 7.65 3.94
N LEU A 48 -9.19 8.84 3.75
CA LEU A 48 -7.90 8.99 3.08
C LEU A 48 -6.74 8.41 3.90
N VAL A 49 -6.74 8.59 5.22
CA VAL A 49 -5.75 7.99 6.13
C VAL A 49 -5.89 6.46 6.15
N GLU A 50 -7.11 5.93 6.22
CA GLU A 50 -7.34 4.48 6.17
C GLU A 50 -6.85 3.86 4.85
N LEU A 51 -7.07 4.56 3.72
CA LEU A 51 -6.51 4.16 2.43
C LEU A 51 -4.98 4.18 2.44
N GLN A 52 -4.37 5.24 3.00
CA GLN A 52 -2.92 5.36 3.13
C GLN A 52 -2.33 4.22 3.94
N LEU A 53 -2.90 3.91 5.11
CA LEU A 53 -2.44 2.83 5.97
C LEU A 53 -2.60 1.46 5.29
N SER A 54 -3.73 1.25 4.61
CA SER A 54 -4.00 0.02 3.86
C SER A 54 -2.99 -0.19 2.72
N LEU A 55 -2.68 0.87 1.97
CA LEU A 55 -1.67 0.82 0.91
C LEU A 55 -0.27 0.61 1.47
N SER A 56 0.10 1.31 2.53
CA SER A 56 1.38 1.11 3.22
C SER A 56 1.53 -0.35 3.68
N ARG A 57 0.49 -0.92 4.31
CA ARG A 57 0.49 -2.32 4.74
C ARG A 57 0.56 -3.30 3.58
N PHE A 58 -0.07 -3.01 2.46
CA PHE A 58 0.02 -3.85 1.26
C PHE A 58 1.43 -3.82 0.65
N LEU A 59 2.02 -2.62 0.56
CA LEU A 59 3.34 -2.41 -0.04
C LEU A 59 4.47 -2.93 0.85
N TYR A 60 4.41 -2.70 2.15
CA TYR A 60 5.53 -2.89 3.08
C TYR A 60 5.26 -3.88 4.21
N GLY A 61 3.98 -4.19 4.47
CA GLY A 61 3.58 -5.04 5.60
C GLY A 61 3.95 -6.51 5.36
N PRO A 62 4.22 -7.28 6.41
CA PRO A 62 4.72 -8.65 6.28
C PRO A 62 3.80 -9.52 5.42
N VAL A 63 4.38 -10.39 4.58
CA VAL A 63 3.61 -11.47 3.96
C VAL A 63 2.97 -12.25 5.11
N ALA A 64 1.66 -12.44 5.07
CA ALA A 64 0.98 -13.39 5.95
C ALA A 64 1.54 -14.79 5.66
N GLY A 65 2.60 -15.16 6.38
CA GLY A 65 3.48 -16.30 6.10
C GLY A 65 4.89 -16.15 6.69
N ALA A 66 5.36 -14.94 7.00
CA ALA A 66 6.67 -14.68 7.61
C ALA A 66 6.66 -14.65 9.16
N VAL A 67 5.58 -15.10 9.80
CA VAL A 67 5.48 -15.21 11.27
C VAL A 67 5.57 -16.69 11.64
N GLY A 68 6.80 -17.20 11.74
CA GLY A 68 7.08 -18.57 12.18
C GLY A 68 8.13 -19.28 11.30
N ALA A 69 9.40 -18.98 11.54
CA ALA A 69 10.53 -19.85 11.24
C ALA A 69 11.59 -19.64 12.32
#